data_AF-A0A0E0NQN9-F1
#
_entry.id   AF-A0A0E0NQN9-F1
#
_cell.length_a   1.000
_cell.length_b   1.000
_cell.length_c   1.000
_cell.angle_alpha   90.00
_cell.angle_beta   90.00
_cell.angle_gamma   90.00
#
_symmetry.space_group_name_H-M   'P 1'
#
loop_
_entity.id
_entity.type
_entity.pdbx_description
1 polymer ?
#
loop_
_entity_poly.entity_id
_entity_poly.type
_entity_poly.pdbx_seq_one_letter_code
_entity_poly.pdbx_strand_id
1 'polypeptide(L)'
;MGRERGFYINCGSEKEEQIGSIKWIQDEGFIAVGNMSAVDKPNILPLLATVRYFPDATARKYCYQLPVVKGSRYLVRTTYFYGGFDGGDVPPVFDQIVDGTRWSAVNTTDNFRRGMSTYFEMVAEAQGKTMSVCLARRADTRSSPFISALELVSLDDSMYNTTDFDKYVMSTVARSRFGAKGEIVSYPDDQYNRYWAPFTDANPTVESHSAITPEEFWNVPPAKALRAGVTTSRGKKLSVQWPPVELPAATYYVALYFQDSRTASPYSWRVFDVAVNGKEFFRELNASAAGVMVYSTMMPLSGKMEIVLTPNETSPELARSIKNPPPDWAGDPCLPRQNSWTGVICSEGSPVRVVSLDLKNHGLSGSLPDSIGNLTGMKNIYFGGNKLTGSIPDLSSMHILEELHFEGNQLSGPISPSLGTLTNLKELYLNNNNLTGQIPESLKNKPGLDMRDLFNAQ
;
A
#
# COMPACT_ATOMS: atom_id res chain seq x y z
N MET A 1 6.92 17.46 22.86
CA MET A 1 6.13 16.61 23.78
C MET A 1 4.67 16.94 23.56
N GLY A 2 3.97 16.10 22.82
CA GLY A 2 2.55 16.29 22.51
C GLY A 2 1.69 16.02 23.74
N ARG A 3 0.63 16.81 23.91
CA ARG A 3 -0.41 16.57 24.93
C ARG A 3 -1.10 15.25 24.62
N GLU A 4 -1.37 14.44 25.65
CA GLU A 4 -2.12 13.19 25.51
C GLU A 4 -3.49 13.46 24.88
N ARG A 5 -3.78 12.80 23.74
CA ARG A 5 -4.97 13.04 22.89
C ARG A 5 -6.24 12.33 23.40
N GLY A 6 -6.28 11.88 24.64
CA GLY A 6 -7.36 11.04 25.12
C GLY A 6 -7.22 10.56 26.56
N PHE A 7 -8.05 9.58 26.92
CA PHE A 7 -8.04 8.91 28.22
C PHE A 7 -7.31 7.57 28.13
N TYR A 8 -6.35 7.36 29.02
CA TYR A 8 -5.62 6.10 29.18
C TYR A 8 -5.86 5.60 30.59
N ILE A 9 -6.79 4.66 30.74
CA ILE A 9 -7.32 4.25 32.04
C ILE A 9 -6.76 2.89 32.42
N ASN A 10 -6.03 2.83 33.53
CA ASN A 10 -5.60 1.58 34.16
C ASN A 10 -6.70 1.11 35.12
N CYS A 11 -7.43 0.08 34.71
CA CYS A 11 -8.67 -0.32 35.38
C CYS A 11 -8.37 -1.11 36.66
N GLY A 12 -8.98 -0.69 37.77
CA GLY A 12 -8.74 -1.27 39.09
C GLY A 12 -7.40 -0.88 39.74
N SER A 13 -6.66 0.06 39.16
CA SER A 13 -5.48 0.65 39.81
C SER A 13 -5.88 1.70 40.85
N GLU A 14 -5.22 1.68 42.00
CA GLU A 14 -5.36 2.70 43.05
C GLU A 14 -4.42 3.89 42.87
N LYS A 15 -3.63 3.94 41.80
CA LYS A 15 -2.71 5.04 41.53
C LYS A 15 -2.54 5.29 40.03
N GLU A 16 -2.20 6.53 39.71
CA GLU A 16 -1.71 6.86 38.37
C GLU A 16 -0.31 6.29 38.15
N GLU A 17 -0.03 5.83 36.94
CA GLU A 17 1.27 5.24 36.60
C GLU A 17 1.77 5.76 35.26
N GLN A 18 3.06 6.09 35.19
CA GLN A 18 3.73 6.41 33.94
C GLN A 18 4.29 5.11 33.33
N ILE A 19 3.73 4.68 32.20
CA ILE A 19 4.17 3.46 31.50
C ILE A 19 4.68 3.85 30.12
N GLY A 20 6.01 3.79 29.96
CA GLY A 20 6.67 4.34 28.79
C GLY A 20 6.38 5.84 28.67
N SER A 21 5.84 6.25 27.52
CA SER A 21 5.53 7.67 27.26
C SER A 21 4.08 8.05 27.58
N ILE A 22 3.26 7.13 28.10
CA ILE A 22 1.84 7.37 28.40
C ILE A 22 1.64 7.40 29.92
N LYS A 23 0.94 8.43 30.40
CA LYS A 23 0.40 8.49 31.75
C LYS A 23 -0.95 7.77 31.80
N TRP A 24 -1.02 6.72 32.59
CA TRP A 24 -2.25 5.98 32.84
C TRP A 24 -2.89 6.48 34.12
N ILE A 25 -4.17 6.86 34.03
CA ILE A 25 -4.98 7.34 35.14
C ILE A 25 -5.83 6.22 35.73
N GLN A 26 -6.31 6.42 36.95
CA GLN A 26 -7.26 5.52 37.60
C GLN A 26 -8.62 5.54 36.86
N ASP A 27 -9.45 4.53 37.08
CA ASP A 27 -10.81 4.48 36.54
C ASP A 27 -11.87 5.19 37.40
N GLU A 28 -11.46 5.74 38.55
CA GLU A 28 -12.33 6.54 39.40
C GLU A 28 -12.92 7.74 38.63
N GLY A 29 -14.22 7.96 38.80
CA GLY A 29 -14.97 9.00 38.07
C GLY A 29 -15.48 8.58 36.69
N PHE A 30 -14.95 7.52 36.09
CA PHE A 30 -15.46 6.97 34.82
C PHE A 30 -16.42 5.80 35.02
N ILE A 31 -16.32 5.08 36.14
CA ILE A 31 -17.18 3.95 36.51
C ILE A 31 -17.52 4.03 38.01
N ALA A 32 -18.78 3.79 38.36
CA ALA A 32 -19.28 3.91 39.74
C ALA A 32 -19.37 2.59 40.51
N VAL A 33 -19.16 1.45 39.84
CA VAL A 33 -19.38 0.11 40.39
C VAL A 33 -18.23 -0.83 40.01
N GLY A 34 -18.26 -2.05 40.55
CA GLY A 34 -17.24 -3.06 40.31
C GLY A 34 -16.16 -3.06 41.39
N ASN A 35 -15.50 -4.20 41.50
CA ASN A 35 -14.45 -4.46 42.48
C ASN A 35 -13.09 -4.41 41.79
N MET A 36 -12.06 -4.11 42.57
CA MET A 36 -10.67 -4.08 42.10
C MET A 36 -9.97 -5.37 42.55
N SER A 37 -9.07 -5.89 41.73
CA SER A 37 -8.19 -7.00 42.11
C SER A 37 -6.80 -6.80 41.53
N ALA A 38 -5.79 -7.18 42.30
CA ALA A 38 -4.46 -7.39 41.77
C ALA A 38 -4.41 -8.70 40.95
N VAL A 39 -3.48 -8.74 40.01
CA VAL A 39 -3.14 -9.93 39.22
C VAL A 39 -1.75 -10.39 39.63
N ASP A 40 -1.69 -11.45 40.42
CA ASP A 40 -0.42 -11.99 40.94
C ASP A 40 0.25 -12.90 39.88
N LYS A 41 0.94 -12.27 38.93
CA LYS A 41 1.79 -12.95 37.95
C LYS A 41 3.14 -12.26 37.83
N PRO A 42 4.26 -13.03 37.80
CA PRO A 42 5.57 -12.43 37.59
C PRO A 42 5.70 -11.92 36.14
N ASN A 43 6.52 -10.89 35.96
CA ASN A 43 6.95 -10.37 34.64
C ASN A 43 5.84 -9.89 33.70
N ILE A 44 4.72 -9.41 34.26
CA ILE A 44 3.67 -8.76 33.47
C ILE A 44 3.92 -7.24 33.41
N LEU A 45 3.39 -6.58 32.37
CA LEU A 45 3.42 -5.13 32.29
C LEU A 45 2.63 -4.53 33.48
N PRO A 46 3.06 -3.40 34.07
CA PRO A 46 2.32 -2.76 35.17
C PRO A 46 0.84 -2.49 34.85
N LEU A 47 0.54 -2.17 33.59
CA LEU A 47 -0.82 -1.98 33.08
C LEU A 47 -1.73 -3.21 33.23
N LEU A 48 -1.15 -4.40 33.35
CA LEU A 48 -1.88 -5.67 33.47
C LEU A 48 -1.92 -6.19 34.92
N ALA A 49 -1.30 -5.47 35.86
CA ALA A 49 -1.18 -5.89 37.25
C ALA A 49 -2.47 -5.70 38.05
N THR A 50 -3.44 -4.96 37.51
CA THR A 50 -4.74 -4.73 38.12
C THR A 50 -5.86 -4.97 37.14
N VAL A 51 -7.03 -5.34 37.67
CA VAL A 51 -8.28 -5.43 36.92
C VAL A 51 -9.42 -4.83 37.71
N ARG A 52 -10.38 -4.25 37.00
CA ARG A 52 -11.73 -4.05 37.53
C ARG A 52 -12.63 -5.18 37.06
N TYR A 53 -13.39 -5.77 37.98
CA TYR A 53 -14.33 -6.85 37.68
C TYR A 53 -15.71 -6.59 38.29
N PHE A 54 -16.73 -7.22 37.72
CA PHE A 54 -18.13 -6.91 38.01
C PHE A 54 -18.91 -8.15 38.47
N PRO A 55 -18.91 -8.45 39.79
CA PRO A 55 -19.45 -9.70 40.32
C PRO A 55 -20.98 -9.72 40.41
N ASP A 56 -21.64 -8.56 40.54
CA ASP A 56 -23.09 -8.49 40.62
C ASP A 56 -23.75 -9.18 39.40
N ALA A 57 -24.68 -10.09 39.67
CA ALA A 57 -25.38 -10.85 38.64
C ALA A 57 -26.71 -10.21 38.24
N THR A 58 -27.18 -9.24 39.01
CA THR A 58 -28.48 -8.61 38.82
C THR A 58 -28.45 -7.55 37.72
N ALA A 59 -27.32 -6.82 37.59
CA ALA A 59 -27.12 -5.88 36.51
C ALA A 59 -26.72 -6.60 35.20
N ARG A 60 -27.33 -6.16 34.09
CA ARG A 60 -27.09 -6.73 32.75
C ARG A 60 -25.78 -6.24 32.11
N LYS A 61 -25.36 -5.02 32.46
CA LYS A 61 -24.15 -4.38 31.90
C LYS A 61 -23.55 -3.36 32.87
N TYR A 62 -22.25 -3.13 32.70
CA TYR A 62 -21.44 -2.22 33.50
C TYR A 62 -20.74 -1.25 32.56
N CYS A 63 -21.00 0.05 32.69
CA CYS A 63 -20.63 1.03 31.66
C CYS A 63 -19.70 2.10 32.20
N TYR A 64 -18.50 2.17 31.64
CA TYR A 64 -17.66 3.35 31.73
C TYR A 64 -18.32 4.50 30.97
N GLN A 65 -18.24 5.71 31.51
CA GLN A 65 -18.77 6.93 30.92
C GLN A 65 -17.62 7.92 30.72
N LEU A 66 -17.21 8.13 29.47
CA LEU A 66 -16.08 9.00 29.15
C LEU A 66 -16.59 10.28 28.48
N PRO A 67 -16.16 11.47 28.93
CA PRO A 67 -16.55 12.71 28.30
C PRO A 67 -15.90 12.82 26.91
N VAL A 68 -16.70 13.19 25.90
CA VAL A 68 -16.28 13.30 24.50
C VAL A 68 -16.92 14.51 23.83
N VAL A 69 -16.38 14.89 22.67
CA VAL A 69 -16.98 15.90 21.79
C VAL A 69 -17.89 15.17 20.81
N LYS A 70 -19.17 15.57 20.80
CA LYS A 70 -20.16 15.03 19.86
C LYS A 70 -19.71 15.25 18.42
N GLY A 71 -19.79 14.22 17.58
CA GLY A 71 -19.37 14.23 16.18
C GLY A 71 -17.86 14.05 15.98
N SER A 72 -17.07 14.03 17.06
CA SER A 72 -15.66 13.68 16.96
C SER A 72 -15.47 12.17 16.97
N ARG A 73 -14.40 11.71 16.32
CA ARG A 73 -14.07 10.29 16.20
C ARG A 73 -13.03 9.88 17.22
N TYR A 74 -13.21 8.68 17.74
CA TYR A 74 -12.36 8.12 18.76
C TYR A 74 -11.95 6.71 18.39
N LEU A 75 -10.68 6.40 18.65
CA LEU A 75 -10.20 5.04 18.78
C LEU A 75 -10.50 4.58 20.20
N VAL A 76 -11.28 3.51 20.32
CA VAL A 76 -11.55 2.83 21.59
C VAL A 76 -10.73 1.55 21.61
N ARG A 77 -9.91 1.36 22.65
CA ARG A 77 -9.21 0.09 22.88
C ARG A 77 -9.53 -0.44 24.27
N THR A 78 -9.99 -1.68 24.33
CA THR A 78 -10.19 -2.42 25.58
C THR A 78 -9.16 -3.52 25.68
N THR A 79 -8.48 -3.61 26.81
CA THR A 79 -7.47 -4.66 27.08
C THR A 79 -7.89 -5.51 28.26
N TYR A 80 -7.73 -6.83 28.10
CA TYR A 80 -8.16 -7.86 29.03
C TYR A 80 -7.00 -8.82 29.31
N PHE A 81 -6.54 -8.86 30.55
CA PHE A 81 -5.61 -9.85 31.05
C PHE A 81 -6.24 -10.56 32.25
N TYR A 82 -6.70 -11.79 32.04
CA TYR A 82 -7.42 -12.54 33.08
C TYR A 82 -6.51 -12.91 34.24
N GLY A 83 -5.33 -13.48 33.96
CA GLY A 83 -4.32 -13.81 34.98
C GLY A 83 -4.77 -14.75 36.11
N GLY A 84 -6.01 -15.25 36.11
CA GLY A 84 -6.61 -15.98 37.24
C GLY A 84 -6.88 -15.08 38.45
N PHE A 85 -7.22 -13.80 38.24
CA PHE A 85 -7.40 -12.82 39.32
C PHE A 85 -8.46 -13.23 40.37
N ASP A 86 -9.45 -14.04 39.97
CA ASP A 86 -10.53 -14.55 40.84
C ASP A 86 -10.25 -15.96 41.37
N GLY A 87 -9.03 -16.47 41.19
CA GLY A 87 -8.63 -17.83 41.56
C GLY A 87 -9.14 -18.92 40.60
N GLY A 88 -9.84 -18.55 39.53
CA GLY A 88 -10.33 -19.47 38.51
C GLY A 88 -9.30 -19.83 37.44
N ASP A 89 -9.59 -20.91 36.72
CA ASP A 89 -8.80 -21.42 35.59
C ASP A 89 -9.53 -21.27 34.23
N VAL A 90 -10.79 -20.82 34.25
CA VAL A 90 -11.61 -20.60 33.05
C VAL A 90 -12.05 -19.12 33.02
N PRO A 91 -11.50 -18.31 32.09
CA PRO A 91 -11.92 -16.92 31.97
C PRO A 91 -13.38 -16.82 31.51
N PRO A 92 -14.13 -15.80 31.99
CA PRO A 92 -15.49 -15.55 31.54
C PRO A 92 -15.52 -15.07 30.09
N VAL A 93 -16.57 -15.48 29.36
CA VAL A 93 -16.92 -14.90 28.06
C VAL A 93 -18.10 -13.96 28.27
N PHE A 94 -17.95 -12.71 27.86
CA PHE A 94 -18.96 -11.66 28.01
C PHE A 94 -18.97 -10.77 26.77
N ASP A 95 -19.93 -9.87 26.64
CA ASP A 95 -20.00 -8.95 25.50
C ASP A 95 -19.46 -7.57 25.86
N GLN A 96 -18.93 -6.86 24.88
CA GLN A 96 -18.60 -5.45 24.96
C GLN A 96 -19.47 -4.63 24.01
N ILE A 97 -19.83 -3.44 24.46
CA ILE A 97 -20.81 -2.55 23.81
C ILE A 97 -20.26 -1.14 23.87
N VAL A 98 -20.32 -0.41 22.76
CA VAL A 98 -19.96 1.02 22.71
C VAL A 98 -21.17 1.81 22.23
N ASP A 99 -21.58 2.83 23.00
CA ASP A 99 -22.75 3.67 22.72
C ASP A 99 -24.04 2.89 22.40
N GLY A 100 -24.23 1.78 23.12
CA GLY A 100 -25.40 0.91 22.95
C GLY A 100 -25.30 -0.09 21.80
N THR A 101 -24.29 0.03 20.93
CA THR A 101 -24.03 -0.91 19.84
C THR A 101 -23.16 -2.06 20.34
N ARG A 102 -23.64 -3.29 20.20
CA ARG A 102 -22.84 -4.49 20.52
C ARG A 102 -21.64 -4.55 19.58
N TRP A 103 -20.44 -4.50 20.14
CA TRP A 103 -19.20 -4.52 19.39
C TRP A 103 -18.74 -5.97 19.16
N SER A 104 -18.46 -6.73 20.21
CA SER A 104 -18.04 -8.13 20.08
C SER A 104 -18.19 -8.90 21.39
N ALA A 105 -18.00 -10.23 21.33
CA ALA A 105 -17.78 -11.02 22.52
C ALA A 105 -16.30 -10.96 22.91
N VAL A 106 -16.02 -10.71 24.19
CA VAL A 106 -14.71 -10.82 24.80
C VAL A 106 -14.50 -12.27 25.22
N ASN A 107 -13.53 -12.92 24.58
CA ASN A 107 -13.11 -14.27 24.95
C ASN A 107 -11.58 -14.31 25.03
N THR A 108 -11.06 -14.40 26.25
CA THR A 108 -9.62 -14.41 26.52
C THR A 108 -9.06 -15.82 26.69
N THR A 109 -9.84 -16.87 26.42
CA THR A 109 -9.48 -18.27 26.74
C THR A 109 -8.16 -18.71 26.10
N ASP A 110 -7.96 -18.43 24.80
CA ASP A 110 -6.75 -18.84 24.10
C ASP A 110 -5.51 -18.05 24.57
N ASN A 111 -5.63 -16.73 24.65
CA ASN A 111 -4.56 -15.86 25.11
C ASN A 111 -4.18 -16.14 26.57
N PHE A 112 -5.15 -16.43 27.43
CA PHE A 112 -4.90 -16.81 28.81
C PHE A 112 -4.04 -18.08 28.92
N ARG A 113 -4.32 -19.13 28.13
CA ARG A 113 -3.49 -20.35 28.09
C ARG A 113 -2.04 -20.07 27.69
N ARG A 114 -1.82 -19.00 26.92
CA ARG A 114 -0.50 -18.55 26.46
C ARG A 114 0.12 -17.49 27.39
N GLY A 115 -0.53 -17.14 28.49
CA GLY A 115 -0.09 -16.09 29.41
C GLY A 115 -0.12 -14.68 28.79
N MET A 116 -0.96 -14.45 27.79
CA MET A 116 -1.03 -13.19 27.03
C MET A 116 -2.33 -12.43 27.33
N SER A 117 -2.29 -11.11 27.11
CA SER A 117 -3.49 -10.27 27.11
C SER A 117 -4.25 -10.37 25.78
N THR A 118 -5.53 -10.01 25.82
CA THR A 118 -6.37 -9.82 24.62
C THR A 118 -6.75 -8.35 24.54
N TYR A 119 -6.63 -7.75 23.36
CA TYR A 119 -7.15 -6.40 23.14
C TYR A 119 -8.09 -6.39 21.93
N PHE A 120 -9.00 -5.43 21.96
CA PHE A 120 -9.90 -5.11 20.86
C PHE A 120 -9.77 -3.63 20.58
N GLU A 121 -9.78 -3.25 19.30
CA GLU A 121 -9.70 -1.85 18.87
C GLU A 121 -10.82 -1.55 17.88
N MET A 122 -11.53 -0.45 18.12
CA MET A 122 -12.51 0.08 17.19
C MET A 122 -12.34 1.58 16.99
N VAL A 123 -12.88 2.07 15.89
CA VAL A 123 -13.09 3.49 15.63
C VAL A 123 -14.59 3.73 15.54
N ALA A 124 -15.07 4.70 16.31
CA ALA A 124 -16.46 5.16 16.31
C ALA A 124 -16.54 6.68 16.43
N GLU A 125 -17.62 7.23 15.90
CA GLU A 125 -18.00 8.62 16.10
C GLU A 125 -18.89 8.77 17.34
N ALA A 126 -18.57 9.75 18.19
CA ALA A 126 -19.33 10.03 19.40
C ALA A 126 -20.71 10.62 19.07
N GLN A 127 -21.77 9.93 19.48
CA GLN A 127 -23.15 10.35 19.23
C GLN A 127 -23.64 11.42 20.23
N GLY A 128 -22.92 11.60 21.34
CA GLY A 128 -23.27 12.53 22.41
C GLY A 128 -22.05 13.23 23.01
N LYS A 129 -22.24 13.84 24.19
CA LYS A 129 -21.16 14.45 24.99
C LYS A 129 -20.43 13.44 25.88
N THR A 130 -20.89 12.21 25.87
CA THR A 130 -20.35 11.09 26.63
C THR A 130 -20.38 9.88 25.74
N MET A 131 -19.28 9.12 25.71
CA MET A 131 -19.19 7.81 25.08
C MET A 131 -19.19 6.76 26.18
N SER A 132 -20.07 5.78 26.02
CA SER A 132 -20.21 4.66 26.96
C SER A 132 -19.48 3.44 26.44
N VAL A 133 -18.65 2.83 27.29
CA VAL A 133 -18.00 1.54 27.01
C VAL A 133 -18.48 0.55 28.07
N CYS A 134 -19.32 -0.39 27.66
CA CYS A 134 -19.98 -1.31 28.57
C CYS A 134 -19.51 -2.75 28.41
N LEU A 135 -19.39 -3.45 29.54
CA LEU A 135 -19.23 -4.90 29.60
C LEU A 135 -20.57 -5.52 30.01
N ALA A 136 -21.11 -6.41 29.20
CA ALA A 136 -22.41 -7.02 29.39
C ALA A 136 -22.28 -8.52 29.65
N ARG A 137 -22.91 -8.99 30.72
CA ARG A 137 -22.90 -10.41 31.10
C ARG A 137 -23.76 -11.21 30.12
N ARG A 138 -23.30 -12.40 29.72
CA ARG A 138 -24.11 -13.34 28.94
C ARG A 138 -24.75 -14.38 29.86
N ALA A 139 -25.82 -15.02 29.38
CA ALA A 139 -26.53 -16.05 30.14
C ALA A 139 -25.66 -17.28 30.43
N ASP A 140 -24.65 -17.55 29.60
CA ASP A 140 -23.71 -18.66 29.71
C ASP A 140 -22.45 -18.32 30.52
N THR A 141 -22.27 -17.08 30.96
CA THR A 141 -21.09 -16.65 31.72
C THR A 141 -21.17 -17.10 33.18
N ARG A 142 -20.19 -17.89 33.64
CA ARG A 142 -20.08 -18.30 35.06
C ARG A 142 -19.38 -17.27 35.95
N SER A 143 -18.33 -16.60 35.43
CA SER A 143 -17.49 -15.66 36.17
C SER A 143 -17.75 -14.20 35.81
N SER A 144 -17.16 -13.27 36.56
CA SER A 144 -17.42 -11.83 36.44
C SER A 144 -16.81 -11.22 35.17
N PRO A 145 -17.53 -10.42 34.36
CA PRO A 145 -16.89 -9.56 33.37
C PRO A 145 -15.80 -8.71 34.02
N PHE A 146 -14.71 -8.45 33.30
CA PHE A 146 -13.55 -7.72 33.83
C PHE A 146 -12.87 -6.90 32.73
N ILE A 147 -12.03 -5.95 33.10
CA ILE A 147 -11.21 -5.15 32.19
C ILE A 147 -9.90 -4.73 32.89
N SER A 148 -8.79 -4.76 32.16
CA SER A 148 -7.47 -4.35 32.66
C SER A 148 -7.15 -2.92 32.26
N ALA A 149 -7.47 -2.52 31.02
CA ALA A 149 -7.23 -1.17 30.56
C ALA A 149 -8.26 -0.71 29.53
N LEU A 150 -8.54 0.60 29.53
CA LEU A 150 -9.40 1.26 28.57
C LEU A 150 -8.69 2.49 28.00
N GLU A 151 -8.59 2.55 26.69
CA GLU A 151 -8.06 3.69 25.96
C GLU A 151 -9.18 4.32 25.13
N LEU A 152 -9.28 5.65 25.19
CA LEU A 152 -10.15 6.44 24.34
C LEU A 152 -9.36 7.61 23.76
N VAL A 153 -8.92 7.47 22.51
CA VAL A 153 -7.99 8.39 21.85
C VAL A 153 -8.71 9.17 20.76
N SER A 154 -8.70 10.50 20.84
CA SER A 154 -9.28 11.37 19.81
C SER A 154 -8.51 11.24 18.50
N LEU A 155 -9.25 11.11 17.39
CA LEU A 155 -8.72 11.09 16.05
C LEU A 155 -9.03 12.41 15.33
N ASP A 156 -8.11 12.85 14.47
CA ASP A 156 -8.32 14.06 13.67
C ASP A 156 -9.37 13.82 12.56
N ASP A 157 -10.01 14.90 12.07
CA ASP A 157 -11.11 14.85 11.08
C ASP A 157 -10.73 14.28 9.70
N SER A 158 -9.44 14.10 9.40
CA SER A 158 -8.99 13.37 8.21
C SER A 158 -9.01 11.84 8.39
N MET A 159 -8.89 11.32 9.61
CA MET A 159 -8.65 9.90 9.88
C MET A 159 -9.90 9.05 9.61
N TYR A 160 -9.86 8.17 8.62
CA TYR A 160 -11.00 7.30 8.24
C TYR A 160 -12.24 8.07 7.75
N ASN A 161 -12.08 9.30 7.24
CA ASN A 161 -13.16 10.14 6.71
C ASN A 161 -13.92 9.58 5.50
N THR A 162 -13.49 8.44 4.96
CA THR A 162 -14.16 7.73 3.88
C THR A 162 -15.22 6.74 4.38
N THR A 163 -15.30 6.51 5.70
CA THR A 163 -16.32 5.69 6.34
C THR A 163 -17.50 6.56 6.78
N ASP A 164 -18.72 6.12 6.45
CA ASP A 164 -19.97 6.71 6.93
C ASP A 164 -20.22 6.25 8.38
N PHE A 165 -19.73 7.03 9.35
CA PHE A 165 -19.83 6.68 10.78
C PHE A 165 -21.24 6.87 11.38
N ASP A 166 -22.19 7.45 10.63
CA ASP A 166 -23.60 7.45 11.03
C ASP A 166 -24.21 6.04 10.91
N LYS A 167 -23.64 5.20 10.04
CA LYS A 167 -24.13 3.84 9.77
C LYS A 167 -23.20 2.75 10.26
N TYR A 168 -21.90 3.03 10.32
CA TYR A 168 -20.89 2.01 10.53
C TYR A 168 -19.94 2.38 11.68
N VAL A 169 -19.37 1.33 12.28
CA VAL A 169 -18.19 1.42 13.14
C VAL A 169 -17.11 0.55 12.52
N MET A 170 -15.84 0.88 12.77
CA MET A 170 -14.73 0.09 12.25
C MET A 170 -14.10 -0.71 13.38
N SER A 171 -14.09 -2.03 13.28
CA SER A 171 -13.31 -2.89 14.19
C SER A 171 -12.02 -3.30 13.50
N THR A 172 -10.88 -3.10 14.16
CA THR A 172 -9.58 -3.46 13.60
C THR A 172 -9.43 -4.98 13.61
N VAL A 173 -9.12 -5.56 12.44
CA VAL A 173 -8.78 -6.98 12.30
C VAL A 173 -7.27 -7.19 12.32
N ALA A 174 -6.54 -6.40 11.55
CA ALA A 174 -5.08 -6.42 11.50
C ALA A 174 -4.52 -5.07 11.08
N ARG A 175 -3.34 -4.74 11.59
CA ARG A 175 -2.53 -3.61 11.16
C ARG A 175 -1.06 -4.01 11.26
N SER A 176 -0.35 -3.97 10.13
CA SER A 176 0.97 -4.58 10.02
C SER A 176 2.00 -3.67 9.39
N ARG A 177 3.25 -3.85 9.83
CA ARG A 177 4.46 -3.30 9.21
C ARG A 177 5.17 -4.42 8.45
N PHE A 178 5.10 -4.36 7.12
CA PHE A 178 5.59 -5.40 6.22
C PHE A 178 7.12 -5.42 6.17
N GLY A 179 7.72 -6.60 6.15
CA GLY A 179 9.17 -6.78 6.06
C GLY A 179 9.95 -6.37 7.33
N ALA A 180 9.25 -5.99 8.40
CA ALA A 180 9.87 -5.56 9.64
C ALA A 180 9.85 -6.69 10.70
N LYS A 181 10.92 -6.76 11.50
CA LYS A 181 11.06 -7.69 12.65
C LYS A 181 11.07 -6.92 13.97
N GLY A 182 10.82 -7.62 15.09
CA GLY A 182 10.85 -7.06 16.45
C GLY A 182 9.50 -6.57 16.95
N GLU A 183 9.50 -5.67 17.92
CA GLU A 183 8.31 -5.27 18.69
C GLU A 183 7.24 -4.51 17.90
N ILE A 184 6.04 -4.40 18.49
CA ILE A 184 4.95 -3.56 17.97
C ILE A 184 5.39 -2.09 17.99
N VAL A 185 5.10 -1.35 16.91
CA VAL A 185 5.22 0.12 16.90
C VAL A 185 3.90 0.72 17.35
N SER A 186 3.96 1.64 18.32
CA SER A 186 2.82 2.36 18.89
C SER A 186 3.27 3.76 19.33
N TYR A 187 2.59 4.39 20.31
CA TYR A 187 3.02 5.67 20.86
C TYR A 187 4.44 5.58 21.47
N PRO A 188 5.32 6.58 21.31
CA PRO A 188 5.08 7.91 20.72
C PRO A 188 5.25 8.00 19.21
N ASP A 189 5.65 6.91 18.54
CA ASP A 189 5.86 6.94 17.09
C ASP A 189 4.53 7.09 16.33
N ASP A 190 3.46 6.43 16.80
CA ASP A 190 2.10 6.67 16.36
C ASP A 190 1.36 7.55 17.38
N GLN A 191 1.04 8.79 16.99
CA GLN A 191 0.37 9.76 17.86
C GLN A 191 -1.04 9.35 18.32
N TYR A 192 -1.67 8.39 17.63
CA TYR A 192 -2.98 7.83 17.97
C TYR A 192 -2.86 6.53 18.76
N ASN A 193 -1.65 6.16 19.16
CA ASN A 193 -1.30 4.91 19.84
C ASN A 193 -1.82 3.65 19.13
N ARG A 194 -1.98 3.66 17.80
CA ARG A 194 -2.36 2.45 17.04
C ARG A 194 -1.24 1.42 17.09
N TYR A 195 -1.60 0.14 17.15
CA TYR A 195 -0.61 -0.94 17.15
C TYR A 195 -0.29 -1.40 15.74
N TRP A 196 0.99 -1.33 15.36
CA TRP A 196 1.54 -1.80 14.09
C TRP A 196 2.40 -3.04 14.33
N ALA A 197 1.81 -4.22 14.10
CA ALA A 197 2.46 -5.50 14.35
C ALA A 197 3.48 -5.85 13.24
N PRO A 198 4.65 -6.43 13.58
CA PRO A 198 5.57 -6.96 12.58
C PRO A 198 4.88 -8.00 11.68
N PHE A 199 5.20 -7.98 10.39
CA PHE A 199 4.77 -9.01 9.46
C PHE A 199 5.90 -9.36 8.50
N THR A 200 6.22 -10.64 8.43
CA THR A 200 7.16 -11.22 7.47
C THR A 200 6.60 -12.53 6.96
N ASP A 201 6.82 -12.82 5.69
CA ASP A 201 6.50 -14.10 5.06
C ASP A 201 7.76 -14.67 4.38
N ALA A 202 7.58 -15.57 3.41
CA ALA A 202 8.70 -16.14 2.66
C ALA A 202 9.32 -15.18 1.63
N ASN A 203 8.71 -14.01 1.39
CA ASN A 203 9.25 -13.05 0.43
C ASN A 203 10.47 -12.32 1.01
N PRO A 204 11.44 -11.94 0.15
CA PRO A 204 12.52 -11.05 0.55
C PRO A 204 12.01 -9.73 1.15
N THR A 205 12.78 -9.17 2.08
CA THR A 205 12.49 -7.89 2.72
C THR A 205 13.52 -6.85 2.33
N VAL A 206 13.13 -5.57 2.31
CA VAL A 206 14.00 -4.44 2.01
C VAL A 206 13.77 -3.31 3.01
N GLU A 207 14.84 -2.61 3.40
CA GLU A 207 14.73 -1.36 4.17
C GLU A 207 14.66 -0.15 3.23
N SER A 208 13.89 0.86 3.62
CA SER A 208 13.76 2.11 2.88
C SER A 208 14.97 3.02 3.12
N HIS A 209 15.58 3.48 2.03
CA HIS A 209 16.67 4.46 2.03
C HIS A 209 16.16 5.89 1.81
N SER A 210 14.85 6.07 1.62
CA SER A 210 14.21 7.38 1.51
C SER A 210 13.63 7.82 2.84
N ALA A 211 13.61 9.14 3.06
CA ALA A 211 12.84 9.71 4.14
C ALA A 211 11.35 9.37 3.93
N ILE A 212 10.67 9.05 5.02
CA ILE A 212 9.22 8.81 5.01
C ILE A 212 8.60 10.07 5.59
N THR A 213 7.64 10.65 4.86
CA THR A 213 6.81 11.77 5.30
C THR A 213 5.40 11.23 5.62
N PRO A 214 5.14 10.77 6.86
CA PRO A 214 3.83 10.30 7.30
C PRO A 214 2.65 11.19 6.90
N GLU A 215 2.86 12.49 6.85
CA GLU A 215 1.86 13.51 6.59
C GLU A 215 1.32 13.47 5.17
N GLU A 216 2.04 12.84 4.23
CA GLU A 216 1.58 12.63 2.85
C GLU A 216 0.53 11.51 2.76
N PHE A 217 0.44 10.65 3.77
CA PHE A 217 -0.58 9.63 3.87
C PHE A 217 -1.74 10.15 4.71
N TRP A 218 -2.95 10.07 4.15
CA TRP A 218 -4.14 10.64 4.79
C TRP A 218 -4.48 10.10 6.19
N ASN A 219 -4.05 8.88 6.51
CA ASN A 219 -4.24 8.28 7.84
C ASN A 219 -2.95 8.24 8.69
N VAL A 220 -1.93 8.98 8.26
CA VAL A 220 -0.73 9.35 9.01
C VAL A 220 -0.08 8.17 9.74
N PRO A 221 0.39 7.12 9.02
CA PRO A 221 1.09 6.00 9.61
C PRO A 221 2.45 6.47 10.17
N PRO A 222 2.95 5.90 11.28
CA PRO A 222 4.22 6.32 11.84
C PRO A 222 5.35 5.94 10.88
N ALA A 223 6.36 6.80 10.73
CA ALA A 223 7.49 6.56 9.82
C ALA A 223 8.18 5.19 10.08
N LYS A 224 8.26 4.77 11.35
CA LYS A 224 8.81 3.46 11.72
C LYS A 224 8.02 2.27 11.17
N ALA A 225 6.71 2.41 10.90
CA ALA A 225 5.91 1.35 10.32
C ALA A 225 6.19 1.16 8.81
N LEU A 226 6.69 2.19 8.13
CA LEU A 226 6.97 2.17 6.69
C LEU A 226 8.48 2.01 6.38
N ARG A 227 9.32 1.84 7.41
CA ARG A 227 10.78 1.74 7.25
C ARG A 227 11.23 0.50 6.45
N ALA A 228 10.44 -0.56 6.44
CA ALA A 228 10.73 -1.78 5.70
C ALA A 228 9.51 -2.19 4.85
N GLY A 229 9.76 -3.07 3.88
CA GLY A 229 8.73 -3.65 3.04
C GLY A 229 9.08 -5.06 2.58
N VAL A 230 8.07 -5.78 2.11
CA VAL A 230 8.25 -7.03 1.35
C VAL A 230 8.50 -6.71 -0.12
N THR A 231 9.33 -7.51 -0.77
CA THR A 231 9.72 -7.31 -2.17
C THR A 231 9.93 -8.64 -2.89
N THR A 232 10.13 -8.59 -4.20
CA THR A 232 10.43 -9.76 -5.04
C THR A 232 11.47 -9.39 -6.09
N SER A 233 11.97 -10.40 -6.81
CA SER A 233 12.88 -10.19 -7.93
C SER A 233 12.23 -9.33 -9.02
N ARG A 234 13.04 -8.52 -9.70
CA ARG A 234 12.58 -7.60 -10.74
C ARG A 234 11.73 -8.34 -11.80
N GLY A 235 10.58 -7.76 -12.15
CA GLY A 235 9.66 -8.29 -13.16
C GLY A 235 8.84 -9.50 -12.71
N LYS A 236 9.00 -9.98 -11.47
CA LYS A 236 8.15 -11.04 -10.91
C LYS A 236 6.96 -10.45 -10.17
N LYS A 237 5.87 -11.22 -10.15
CA LYS A 237 4.71 -10.92 -9.29
C LYS A 237 5.10 -11.11 -7.82
N LEU A 238 4.64 -10.22 -6.96
CA LEU A 238 4.75 -10.37 -5.51
C LEU A 238 3.39 -10.83 -4.99
N SER A 239 3.34 -11.99 -4.35
CA SER A 239 2.13 -12.51 -3.69
C SER A 239 2.33 -12.55 -2.19
N VAL A 240 1.39 -12.01 -1.43
CA VAL A 240 1.45 -11.88 0.02
C VAL A 240 0.13 -12.35 0.63
N GLN A 241 0.21 -13.36 1.49
CA GLN A 241 -0.94 -13.86 2.24
C GLN A 241 -1.06 -13.07 3.55
N TRP A 242 -1.99 -12.12 3.59
CA TRP A 242 -2.17 -11.22 4.72
C TRP A 242 -3.65 -10.82 4.86
N PRO A 243 -4.21 -10.79 6.08
CA PRO A 243 -3.56 -11.04 7.36
C PRO A 243 -3.29 -12.54 7.63
N PRO A 244 -2.48 -12.89 8.66
CA PRO A 244 -2.21 -14.29 9.01
C PRO A 244 -3.43 -15.04 9.59
N VAL A 245 -4.50 -14.31 9.90
CA VAL A 245 -5.78 -14.84 10.38
C VAL A 245 -6.79 -14.90 9.25
N GLU A 246 -7.69 -15.89 9.31
CA GLU A 246 -8.80 -15.95 8.36
C GLU A 246 -9.84 -14.87 8.67
N LEU A 247 -10.33 -14.23 7.62
CA LEU A 247 -11.33 -13.17 7.73
C LEU A 247 -12.74 -13.78 7.84
N PRO A 248 -13.55 -13.37 8.84
CA PRO A 248 -14.98 -13.58 8.79
C PRO A 248 -15.60 -13.07 7.48
N ALA A 249 -16.74 -13.62 7.08
CA ALA A 249 -17.47 -13.07 5.93
C ALA A 249 -18.08 -11.71 6.30
N ALA A 250 -17.51 -10.63 5.76
CA ALA A 250 -17.94 -9.26 6.00
C ALA A 250 -17.45 -8.30 4.90
N THR A 251 -17.81 -7.03 5.01
CA THR A 251 -17.24 -5.94 4.22
C THR A 251 -16.09 -5.31 5.00
N TYR A 252 -14.96 -5.14 4.33
CA TYR A 252 -13.73 -4.66 4.93
C TYR A 252 -13.30 -3.34 4.33
N TYR A 253 -12.82 -2.48 5.21
CA TYR A 253 -11.95 -1.39 4.85
C TYR A 253 -10.52 -1.94 4.72
N VAL A 254 -9.90 -1.78 3.56
CA VAL A 254 -8.52 -2.25 3.27
C VAL A 254 -7.68 -1.06 2.87
N ALA A 255 -6.50 -0.93 3.48
CA ALA A 255 -5.56 0.17 3.27
C ALA A 255 -4.16 -0.41 3.03
N LEU A 256 -3.57 -0.10 1.88
CA LEU A 256 -2.23 -0.56 1.48
C LEU A 256 -1.32 0.64 1.22
N TYR A 257 -0.08 0.55 1.72
CA TYR A 257 0.92 1.60 1.65
C TYR A 257 2.10 1.08 0.84
N PHE A 258 2.57 1.90 -0.10
CA PHE A 258 3.67 1.59 -0.98
C PHE A 258 4.64 2.75 -1.00
N GLN A 259 5.94 2.45 -1.07
CA GLN A 259 7.00 3.43 -1.23
C GLN A 259 8.13 2.76 -1.99
N ASP A 260 8.78 3.49 -2.90
CA ASP A 260 10.05 3.03 -3.44
C ASP A 260 11.16 3.16 -2.39
N SER A 261 11.86 2.06 -2.11
CA SER A 261 12.87 2.00 -1.06
C SER A 261 14.22 2.59 -1.44
N ARG A 262 14.43 3.04 -2.68
CA ARG A 262 15.69 3.69 -3.10
C ARG A 262 15.74 5.13 -2.61
N THR A 263 16.94 5.71 -2.58
CA THR A 263 17.14 7.14 -2.33
C THR A 263 16.27 7.98 -3.27
N ALA A 264 15.59 9.00 -2.75
CA ALA A 264 14.70 9.85 -3.54
C ALA A 264 15.44 10.46 -4.74
N SER A 265 14.85 10.29 -5.92
CA SER A 265 15.32 10.84 -7.19
C SER A 265 14.15 10.89 -8.18
N PRO A 266 14.27 11.62 -9.30
CA PRO A 266 13.30 11.55 -10.39
C PRO A 266 13.03 10.14 -10.93
N TYR A 267 13.90 9.16 -10.64
CA TYR A 267 13.82 7.76 -11.12
C TYR A 267 13.44 6.75 -10.04
N SER A 268 13.14 7.23 -8.83
CA SER A 268 12.87 6.39 -7.66
C SER A 268 11.38 6.12 -7.54
N TRP A 269 10.88 5.28 -8.44
CA TRP A 269 9.49 4.88 -8.48
C TRP A 269 9.26 3.51 -9.15
N ARG A 270 8.08 2.91 -8.93
CA ARG A 270 7.63 1.64 -9.55
C ARG A 270 6.17 1.70 -9.97
N VAL A 271 5.85 1.11 -11.13
CA VAL A 271 4.47 0.96 -11.60
C VAL A 271 4.05 -0.51 -11.61
N PHE A 272 2.91 -0.80 -11.00
CA PHE A 272 2.35 -2.15 -10.90
C PHE A 272 0.84 -2.11 -10.65
N ASP A 273 0.15 -3.18 -11.03
CA ASP A 273 -1.24 -3.41 -10.64
C ASP A 273 -1.31 -4.09 -9.27
N VAL A 274 -2.36 -3.79 -8.52
CA VAL A 274 -2.67 -4.38 -7.23
C VAL A 274 -3.97 -5.17 -7.37
N ALA A 275 -3.94 -6.44 -6.97
CA ALA A 275 -5.12 -7.29 -6.86
C ALA A 275 -5.25 -7.84 -5.43
N VAL A 276 -6.48 -7.99 -4.97
CA VAL A 276 -6.83 -8.62 -3.69
C VAL A 276 -7.80 -9.76 -3.97
N ASN A 277 -7.45 -10.99 -3.55
CA ASN A 277 -8.20 -12.21 -3.84
C ASN A 277 -8.52 -12.39 -5.34
N GLY A 278 -7.54 -12.09 -6.19
CA GLY A 278 -7.68 -12.15 -7.65
C GLY A 278 -8.58 -11.07 -8.27
N LYS A 279 -9.21 -10.21 -7.46
CA LYS A 279 -9.97 -9.05 -7.95
C LYS A 279 -9.05 -7.84 -8.02
N GLU A 280 -9.24 -7.05 -9.06
CA GLU A 280 -8.55 -5.78 -9.23
C GLU A 280 -8.83 -4.85 -8.05
N PHE A 281 -7.76 -4.31 -7.46
CA PHE A 281 -7.81 -3.36 -6.36
C PHE A 281 -7.34 -1.97 -6.82
N PHE A 282 -6.29 -1.91 -7.64
CA PHE A 282 -5.80 -0.68 -8.26
C PHE A 282 -5.01 -1.00 -9.54
N ARG A 283 -5.16 -0.19 -10.60
CA ARG A 283 -4.38 -0.32 -11.84
C ARG A 283 -3.31 0.76 -11.95
N GLU A 284 -2.16 0.41 -12.50
CA GLU A 284 -1.07 1.33 -12.82
C GLU A 284 -0.62 2.17 -11.61
N LEU A 285 -0.55 1.56 -10.43
CA LEU A 285 -0.11 2.25 -9.21
C LEU A 285 1.33 2.70 -9.37
N ASN A 286 1.57 4.02 -9.35
CA ASN A 286 2.91 4.59 -9.31
C ASN A 286 3.36 4.84 -7.87
N ALA A 287 4.17 3.93 -7.33
CA ALA A 287 4.79 4.06 -6.02
C ALA A 287 6.13 4.77 -6.14
N SER A 288 6.20 6.04 -5.73
CA SER A 288 7.44 6.83 -5.69
C SER A 288 8.16 6.72 -4.35
N ALA A 289 9.33 7.35 -4.24
CA ALA A 289 10.06 7.52 -2.97
C ALA A 289 9.29 8.37 -1.93
N ALA A 290 8.31 9.17 -2.35
CA ALA A 290 7.43 9.91 -1.44
C ALA A 290 6.41 8.98 -0.77
N GLY A 291 5.99 7.95 -1.51
CA GLY A 291 5.03 6.95 -1.09
C GLY A 291 3.63 7.22 -1.61
N VAL A 292 2.79 6.19 -1.56
CA VAL A 292 1.40 6.24 -2.00
C VAL A 292 0.57 5.27 -1.15
N MET A 293 -0.65 5.67 -0.84
CA MET A 293 -1.64 4.81 -0.22
C MET A 293 -2.83 4.62 -1.14
N VAL A 294 -3.26 3.37 -1.27
CA VAL A 294 -4.52 2.99 -1.93
C VAL A 294 -5.40 2.25 -0.94
N TYR A 295 -6.71 2.43 -1.08
CA TYR A 295 -7.66 1.85 -0.15
C TYR A 295 -8.99 1.50 -0.81
N SER A 296 -9.75 0.64 -0.14
CA SER A 296 -11.15 0.34 -0.44
C SER A 296 -11.95 0.38 0.85
N THR A 297 -13.16 0.93 0.82
CA THR A 297 -13.98 1.17 2.02
C THR A 297 -14.98 0.05 2.30
N MET A 298 -15.40 -0.69 1.27
CA MET A 298 -16.46 -1.71 1.37
C MET A 298 -16.13 -2.93 0.52
N MET A 299 -14.97 -3.55 0.75
CA MET A 299 -14.56 -4.74 0.01
C MET A 299 -15.13 -6.01 0.66
N PRO A 300 -15.98 -6.80 -0.02
CA PRO A 300 -16.46 -8.06 0.54
C PRO A 300 -15.33 -9.09 0.54
N LEU A 301 -14.95 -9.57 1.72
CA LEU A 301 -13.90 -10.57 1.92
C LEU A 301 -14.35 -11.65 2.91
N SER A 302 -13.73 -12.82 2.80
CA SER A 302 -13.93 -13.97 3.69
C SER A 302 -12.79 -14.95 3.51
N GLY A 303 -12.44 -15.70 4.55
CA GLY A 303 -11.37 -16.69 4.52
C GLY A 303 -9.99 -16.06 4.40
N LYS A 304 -9.07 -16.77 3.74
CA LYS A 304 -7.70 -16.26 3.52
C LYS A 304 -7.69 -15.14 2.50
N MET A 305 -6.91 -14.09 2.79
CA MET A 305 -6.73 -12.94 1.90
C MET A 305 -5.34 -12.97 1.29
N GLU A 306 -5.29 -12.80 -0.03
CA GLU A 306 -4.08 -12.67 -0.82
C GLU A 306 -4.02 -11.30 -1.49
N ILE A 307 -2.87 -10.64 -1.37
CA ILE A 307 -2.52 -9.42 -2.09
C ILE A 307 -1.50 -9.80 -3.16
N VAL A 308 -1.75 -9.42 -4.41
CA VAL A 308 -0.85 -9.68 -5.54
C VAL A 308 -0.47 -8.36 -6.20
N LEU A 309 0.83 -8.09 -6.29
CA LEU A 309 1.38 -6.98 -7.07
C LEU A 309 1.93 -7.53 -8.38
N THR A 310 1.38 -7.06 -9.50
CA THR A 310 1.85 -7.45 -10.83
C THR A 310 2.58 -6.26 -11.45
N PRO A 311 3.92 -6.34 -11.65
CA PRO A 311 4.64 -5.30 -12.36
C PRO A 311 3.95 -4.99 -13.66
N ASN A 312 3.69 -3.71 -13.92
CA ASN A 312 3.26 -3.31 -15.24
C ASN A 312 4.49 -3.45 -16.13
N GLU A 313 4.40 -4.24 -17.19
CA GLU A 313 5.54 -4.46 -18.08
C GLU A 313 5.96 -3.20 -18.85
N THR A 314 5.23 -2.09 -18.67
CA THR A 314 5.40 -0.74 -19.24
C THR A 314 6.60 0.06 -18.73
N SER A 315 7.68 -0.57 -18.28
CA SER A 315 8.99 -0.02 -18.67
C SER A 315 9.18 -0.53 -20.09
N PRO A 316 9.04 0.31 -21.14
CA PRO A 316 9.06 -0.14 -22.53
C PRO A 316 10.20 -1.14 -22.73
N GLU A 317 9.93 -2.32 -23.29
CA GLU A 317 10.99 -3.28 -23.60
C GLU A 317 12.16 -2.62 -24.36
N LEU A 318 11.85 -1.56 -25.12
CA LEU A 318 12.82 -0.66 -25.73
C LEU A 318 13.90 -0.17 -24.75
N ALA A 319 13.52 0.32 -23.57
CA ALA A 319 14.46 0.77 -22.53
C ALA A 319 15.27 -0.38 -21.89
N ARG A 320 14.81 -1.64 -22.03
CA ARG A 320 15.53 -2.83 -21.54
C ARG A 320 16.46 -3.42 -22.60
N SER A 321 16.11 -3.29 -23.89
CA SER A 321 16.83 -3.88 -25.02
C SER A 321 18.00 -3.01 -25.51
N ILE A 322 17.85 -1.68 -25.42
CA ILE A 322 18.90 -0.73 -25.81
C ILE A 322 19.92 -0.57 -24.67
N LYS A 323 21.20 -0.61 -25.02
CA LYS A 323 22.32 -0.30 -24.13
C LYS A 323 22.67 1.18 -24.23
N ASN A 324 23.05 1.75 -23.09
CA ASN A 324 23.30 3.19 -22.88
C ASN A 324 22.07 4.09 -23.14
N PRO A 325 20.85 3.74 -22.68
CA PRO A 325 19.73 4.65 -22.80
C PRO A 325 19.99 5.96 -22.02
N PRO A 326 19.31 7.07 -22.36
CA PRO A 326 19.39 8.28 -21.57
C PRO A 326 19.14 7.99 -20.07
N PRO A 327 19.82 8.70 -19.15
CA PRO A 327 19.75 8.39 -17.72
C PRO A 327 18.34 8.45 -17.13
N ASP A 328 17.43 9.17 -17.80
CA ASP A 328 16.06 9.39 -17.39
C ASP A 328 15.03 8.38 -17.92
N TRP A 329 15.48 7.36 -18.64
CA TRP A 329 14.64 6.28 -19.17
C TRP A 329 14.20 5.26 -18.11
N ALA A 330 13.56 5.76 -17.05
CA ALA A 330 12.93 5.00 -15.97
C ALA A 330 11.78 5.83 -15.36
N GLY A 331 10.52 5.42 -15.29
CA GLY A 331 9.77 4.31 -15.86
C GLY A 331 8.63 4.70 -16.84
N ASP A 332 7.93 5.84 -16.71
CA ASP A 332 6.75 6.23 -17.49
C ASP A 332 7.29 7.31 -18.41
N PRO A 333 7.26 7.06 -19.72
CA PRO A 333 7.92 7.91 -20.68
C PRO A 333 7.27 9.31 -20.81
N CYS A 334 6.04 9.47 -20.33
CA CYS A 334 5.21 10.65 -20.53
C CYS A 334 4.82 11.39 -19.24
N LEU A 335 4.98 10.78 -18.06
CA LEU A 335 4.49 11.32 -16.80
C LEU A 335 5.60 11.43 -15.73
N PRO A 336 5.63 12.55 -14.98
CA PRO A 336 4.75 13.72 -15.08
C PRO A 336 5.00 14.51 -16.38
N ARG A 337 3.96 15.17 -16.93
CA ARG A 337 4.02 15.84 -18.25
C ARG A 337 5.16 16.86 -18.42
N GLN A 338 5.68 17.39 -17.32
CA GLN A 338 6.79 18.36 -17.33
C GLN A 338 8.18 17.69 -17.36
N ASN A 339 8.24 16.37 -17.18
CA ASN A 339 9.46 15.57 -17.14
C ASN A 339 9.27 14.27 -17.95
N SER A 340 8.84 14.38 -19.21
CA SER A 340 8.91 13.22 -20.11
C SER A 340 10.37 12.80 -20.28
N TRP A 341 10.56 11.52 -20.64
CA TRP A 341 11.90 11.01 -20.91
C TRP A 341 12.62 11.82 -21.99
N THR A 342 13.94 11.92 -21.89
CA THR A 342 14.80 12.54 -22.89
C THR A 342 14.55 11.88 -24.23
N GLY A 343 14.27 12.70 -25.25
CA GLY A 343 13.95 12.23 -26.58
C GLY A 343 12.53 11.68 -26.76
N VAL A 344 11.66 11.71 -25.73
CA VAL A 344 10.27 11.26 -25.85
C VAL A 344 9.31 12.45 -25.87
N ILE A 345 8.44 12.49 -26.87
CA ILE A 345 7.30 13.43 -26.95
C ILE A 345 6.00 12.64 -26.88
N CYS A 346 5.06 13.15 -26.09
CA CYS A 346 3.76 12.52 -25.86
C CYS A 346 2.58 13.39 -26.28
N SER A 347 1.44 12.77 -26.59
CA SER A 347 0.21 13.46 -26.98
C SER A 347 -0.43 14.24 -25.82
N GLU A 348 -1.05 15.39 -26.09
CA GLU A 348 -1.70 16.19 -25.04
C GLU A 348 -3.05 15.64 -24.52
N GLY A 349 -3.61 14.60 -25.17
CA GLY A 349 -4.89 13.98 -24.84
C GLY A 349 -4.87 12.97 -23.68
N SER A 350 -6.06 12.42 -23.39
CA SER A 350 -6.24 11.26 -22.51
C SER A 350 -6.90 10.13 -23.30
N PRO A 351 -6.28 8.93 -23.39
CA PRO A 351 -5.02 8.55 -22.77
C PRO A 351 -3.80 9.23 -23.42
N VAL A 352 -2.77 9.50 -22.62
CA VAL A 352 -1.47 10.00 -23.10
C VAL A 352 -0.74 8.87 -23.82
N ARG A 353 -0.21 9.12 -25.01
CA ARG A 353 0.59 8.15 -25.80
C ARG A 353 1.90 8.77 -26.25
N VAL A 354 2.94 7.96 -26.40
CA VAL A 354 4.21 8.37 -27.04
C VAL A 354 3.96 8.58 -28.54
N VAL A 355 4.35 9.75 -29.07
CA VAL A 355 4.10 10.16 -30.46
C VAL A 355 5.37 10.51 -31.24
N SER A 356 6.48 10.79 -30.56
CA SER A 356 7.81 10.89 -31.18
C SER A 356 8.91 10.35 -30.28
N LEU A 357 9.90 9.70 -30.89
CA LEU A 357 11.17 9.31 -30.28
C LEU A 357 12.33 9.96 -31.04
N ASP A 358 13.03 10.91 -30.41
CA ASP A 358 14.25 11.53 -30.94
C ASP A 358 15.46 11.20 -30.07
N LEU A 359 16.26 10.25 -30.54
CA LEU A 359 17.49 9.82 -29.88
C LEU A 359 18.66 9.79 -30.86
N LYS A 360 18.71 10.76 -31.79
CA LYS A 360 19.85 10.89 -32.70
C LYS A 360 21.14 11.12 -31.90
N ASN A 361 22.23 10.45 -32.27
CA ASN A 361 23.57 10.65 -31.70
C ASN A 361 23.70 10.45 -30.16
N HIS A 362 22.90 9.58 -29.56
CA HIS A 362 22.95 9.30 -28.11
C HIS A 362 23.92 8.16 -27.72
N GLY A 363 24.69 7.62 -28.67
CA GLY A 363 25.64 6.54 -28.41
C GLY A 363 24.97 5.21 -28.03
N LEU A 364 23.71 5.02 -28.42
CA LEU A 364 22.92 3.83 -28.16
C LEU A 364 23.53 2.60 -28.84
N SER A 365 23.44 1.43 -28.22
CA SER A 365 23.90 0.16 -28.82
C SER A 365 23.00 -1.01 -28.45
N GLY A 366 23.22 -2.18 -29.06
CA GLY A 366 22.32 -3.34 -28.91
C GLY A 366 21.24 -3.37 -30.00
N SER A 367 20.20 -4.18 -29.83
CA SER A 367 19.12 -4.36 -30.81
C SER A 367 17.82 -3.69 -30.39
N LEU A 368 17.03 -3.27 -31.37
CA LEU A 368 15.65 -2.86 -31.15
C LEU A 368 14.77 -4.11 -30.93
N PRO A 369 13.86 -4.11 -29.94
CA PRO A 369 12.94 -5.23 -29.73
C PRO A 369 11.74 -5.13 -30.69
N ASP A 370 11.18 -6.27 -31.10
CA ASP A 370 10.02 -6.32 -32.00
C ASP A 370 8.79 -5.62 -31.40
N SER A 371 8.67 -5.61 -30.07
CA SER A 371 7.61 -4.92 -29.35
C SER A 371 7.59 -3.40 -29.55
N ILE A 372 8.64 -2.80 -30.11
CA ILE A 372 8.58 -1.39 -30.52
C ILE A 372 7.42 -1.16 -31.50
N GLY A 373 7.10 -2.16 -32.34
CA GLY A 373 5.96 -2.16 -33.27
C GLY A 373 4.59 -1.92 -32.61
N ASN A 374 4.46 -2.15 -31.30
CA ASN A 374 3.22 -1.95 -30.55
C ASN A 374 2.91 -0.48 -30.25
N LEU A 375 3.85 0.45 -30.51
CA LEU A 375 3.64 1.89 -30.33
C LEU A 375 2.79 2.47 -31.48
N THR A 376 1.51 2.09 -31.54
CA THR A 376 0.56 2.47 -32.61
C THR A 376 0.26 3.98 -32.68
N GLY A 377 0.63 4.75 -31.66
CA GLY A 377 0.55 6.21 -31.62
C GLY A 377 1.74 6.94 -32.26
N MET A 378 2.74 6.21 -32.75
CA MET A 378 4.02 6.75 -33.18
C MET A 378 3.94 7.45 -34.54
N LYS A 379 4.37 8.71 -34.58
CA LYS A 379 4.52 9.48 -35.82
C LYS A 379 5.97 9.51 -36.30
N ASN A 380 6.91 9.74 -35.38
CA ASN A 380 8.30 10.00 -35.74
C ASN A 380 9.23 9.10 -34.91
N ILE A 381 10.19 8.45 -35.58
CA ILE A 381 11.26 7.71 -34.91
C ILE A 381 12.60 8.13 -35.50
N TYR A 382 13.47 8.63 -34.63
CA TYR A 382 14.81 9.05 -34.98
C TYR A 382 15.87 8.38 -34.11
N PHE A 383 16.59 7.42 -34.68
CA PHE A 383 17.73 6.74 -34.06
C PHE A 383 19.04 6.95 -34.84
N GLY A 384 19.09 7.91 -35.75
CA GLY A 384 20.26 8.17 -36.58
C GLY A 384 21.56 8.43 -35.79
N GLY A 385 22.70 7.96 -36.30
CA GLY A 385 24.03 8.22 -35.72
C GLY A 385 24.31 7.48 -34.40
N ASN A 386 23.82 6.26 -34.25
CA ASN A 386 24.04 5.41 -33.08
C ASN A 386 24.85 4.14 -33.44
N LYS A 387 24.92 3.17 -32.53
CA LYS A 387 25.61 1.87 -32.69
C LYS A 387 24.62 0.70 -32.58
N LEU A 388 23.39 0.90 -33.03
CA LEU A 388 22.35 -0.14 -33.00
C LEU A 388 22.68 -1.26 -34.00
N THR A 389 22.42 -2.51 -33.60
CA THR A 389 22.74 -3.74 -34.32
C THR A 389 21.49 -4.60 -34.51
N GLY A 390 21.55 -5.62 -35.37
CA GLY A 390 20.43 -6.54 -35.61
C GLY A 390 19.49 -6.03 -36.70
N SER A 391 18.37 -6.73 -36.91
CA SER A 391 17.39 -6.39 -37.94
C SER A 391 16.50 -5.21 -37.54
N ILE A 392 15.96 -4.54 -38.56
CA ILE A 392 14.85 -3.61 -38.38
C ILE A 392 13.64 -4.43 -37.88
N PRO A 393 13.06 -4.08 -36.72
CA PRO A 393 11.89 -4.80 -36.17
C PRO A 393 10.67 -4.59 -37.05
N ASP A 394 9.64 -5.43 -36.89
CA ASP A 394 8.39 -5.21 -37.65
C ASP A 394 7.63 -3.98 -37.14
N LEU A 395 7.47 -3.00 -38.02
CA LEU A 395 6.77 -1.75 -37.74
C LEU A 395 5.39 -1.67 -38.39
N SER A 396 4.91 -2.78 -38.98
CA SER A 396 3.68 -2.88 -39.77
C SER A 396 2.42 -2.31 -39.11
N SER A 397 2.38 -2.29 -37.77
CA SER A 397 1.24 -1.81 -36.97
C SER A 397 1.25 -0.28 -36.73
N MET A 398 2.31 0.43 -37.09
CA MET A 398 2.44 1.88 -36.89
C MET A 398 1.83 2.67 -38.06
N HIS A 399 0.52 2.52 -38.28
CA HIS A 399 -0.16 3.07 -39.47
C HIS A 399 -0.08 4.59 -39.63
N ILE A 400 0.24 5.33 -38.56
CA ILE A 400 0.38 6.78 -38.56
C ILE A 400 1.84 7.25 -38.56
N LEU A 401 2.80 6.35 -38.73
CA LEU A 401 4.22 6.69 -38.83
C LEU A 401 4.46 7.52 -40.10
N GLU A 402 5.11 8.66 -39.93
CA GLU A 402 5.45 9.61 -40.98
C GLU A 402 6.96 9.61 -41.28
N GLU A 403 7.80 9.51 -40.25
CA GLU A 403 9.25 9.66 -40.38
C GLU A 403 10.01 8.55 -39.64
N LEU A 404 10.89 7.85 -40.36
CA LEU A 404 11.72 6.77 -39.84
C LEU A 404 13.19 6.94 -40.23
N HIS A 405 14.02 7.36 -39.28
CA HIS A 405 15.44 7.70 -39.49
C HIS A 405 16.35 6.80 -38.66
N PHE A 406 16.96 5.80 -39.30
CA PHE A 406 17.93 4.86 -38.71
C PHE A 406 19.33 4.96 -39.33
N GLU A 407 19.62 6.02 -40.08
CA GLU A 407 20.88 6.21 -40.78
C GLU A 407 22.09 6.22 -39.84
N GLY A 408 23.26 5.75 -40.30
CA GLY A 408 24.48 5.79 -39.49
C GLY A 408 24.44 4.88 -38.27
N ASN A 409 23.96 3.65 -38.43
CA ASN A 409 23.95 2.59 -37.41
C ASN A 409 24.68 1.34 -37.93
N GLN A 410 24.53 0.20 -37.25
CA GLN A 410 25.09 -1.11 -37.63
C GLN A 410 23.97 -2.15 -37.85
N LEU A 411 22.78 -1.69 -38.27
CA LEU A 411 21.64 -2.56 -38.54
C LEU A 411 21.93 -3.47 -39.72
N SER A 412 21.43 -4.70 -39.67
CA SER A 412 21.71 -5.75 -40.66
C SER A 412 20.47 -6.52 -41.07
N GLY A 413 20.58 -7.34 -42.12
CA GLY A 413 19.44 -8.08 -42.68
C GLY A 413 18.62 -7.26 -43.69
N PRO A 414 17.52 -7.85 -44.19
CA PRO A 414 16.74 -7.26 -45.27
C PRO A 414 15.84 -6.10 -44.81
N ILE A 415 15.56 -5.18 -45.74
CA ILE A 415 14.48 -4.20 -45.58
C ILE A 415 13.16 -4.94 -45.75
N SER A 416 12.33 -4.98 -44.70
CA SER A 416 11.05 -5.69 -44.75
C SER A 416 10.07 -5.03 -45.74
N PRO A 417 9.38 -5.80 -46.60
CA PRO A 417 8.28 -5.29 -47.42
C PRO A 417 7.13 -4.67 -46.61
N SER A 418 7.01 -5.02 -45.33
CA SER A 418 5.98 -4.49 -44.41
C SER A 418 6.10 -2.98 -44.20
N LEU A 419 7.29 -2.39 -44.35
CA LEU A 419 7.44 -0.93 -44.30
C LEU A 419 6.67 -0.23 -45.43
N GLY A 420 6.47 -0.91 -46.56
CA GLY A 420 5.67 -0.39 -47.68
C GLY A 420 4.17 -0.33 -47.40
N THR A 421 3.67 -1.01 -46.36
CA THR A 421 2.25 -0.96 -45.97
C THR A 421 1.90 0.28 -45.14
N LEU A 422 2.92 1.00 -44.64
CA LEU A 422 2.75 2.21 -43.85
C LEU A 422 2.31 3.36 -44.75
N THR A 423 1.00 3.61 -44.80
CA THR A 423 0.40 4.56 -45.75
C THR A 423 0.91 5.98 -45.58
N ASN A 424 1.17 6.40 -44.34
CA ASN A 424 1.57 7.77 -44.00
C ASN A 424 3.09 8.02 -44.02
N LEU A 425 3.91 6.99 -44.27
CA LEU A 425 5.37 7.14 -44.25
C LEU A 425 5.83 8.04 -45.39
N LYS A 426 6.49 9.15 -45.03
CA LYS A 426 7.02 10.19 -45.92
C LYS A 426 8.53 10.15 -46.00
N GLU A 427 9.22 9.83 -44.91
CA GLU A 427 10.68 9.79 -44.86
C GLU A 427 11.18 8.44 -44.35
N LEU A 428 12.09 7.82 -45.10
CA LEU A 428 12.75 6.57 -44.73
C LEU A 428 14.26 6.66 -44.97
N TYR A 429 15.03 6.91 -43.90
CA TYR A 429 16.47 7.06 -43.97
C TYR A 429 17.16 5.85 -43.32
N LEU A 430 17.84 5.06 -44.14
CA LEU A 430 18.49 3.79 -43.78
C LEU A 430 19.96 3.73 -44.23
N ASN A 431 20.46 4.76 -44.93
CA ASN A 431 21.84 4.83 -45.42
C ASN A 431 22.87 4.69 -44.28
N ASN A 432 24.10 4.27 -44.63
CA ASN A 432 25.17 4.03 -43.66
C ASN A 432 24.79 2.99 -42.57
N ASN A 433 24.32 1.82 -43.00
CA ASN A 433 24.08 0.63 -42.19
C ASN A 433 24.72 -0.61 -42.87
N ASN A 434 24.50 -1.81 -42.32
CA ASN A 434 24.94 -3.09 -42.90
C ASN A 434 23.74 -3.92 -43.44
N LEU A 435 22.74 -3.24 -43.98
CA LEU A 435 21.53 -3.85 -44.53
C LEU A 435 21.85 -4.63 -45.80
N THR A 436 21.13 -5.73 -46.03
CA THR A 436 21.34 -6.64 -47.15
C THR A 436 20.06 -6.82 -47.97
N GLY A 437 20.15 -7.49 -49.11
CA GLY A 437 19.00 -7.74 -49.99
C GLY A 437 18.64 -6.59 -50.91
N GLN A 438 17.48 -6.69 -51.56
CA GLN A 438 16.97 -5.68 -52.50
C GLN A 438 15.93 -4.80 -51.82
N ILE A 439 15.81 -3.55 -52.26
CA ILE A 439 14.73 -2.66 -51.84
C ILE A 439 13.38 -3.25 -52.31
N PRO A 440 12.42 -3.52 -51.41
CA PRO A 440 11.10 -4.04 -51.78
C PRO A 440 10.35 -3.15 -52.78
N GLU A 441 9.62 -3.77 -53.72
CA GLU A 441 8.79 -3.03 -54.70
C GLU A 441 7.72 -2.16 -54.03
N SER A 442 7.20 -2.61 -52.87
CA SER A 442 6.23 -1.85 -52.07
C SER A 442 6.76 -0.50 -51.60
N LEU A 443 8.09 -0.37 -51.47
CA LEU A 443 8.76 0.86 -51.08
C LEU A 443 9.21 1.68 -52.31
N LYS A 444 9.74 1.03 -53.36
CA LYS A 444 10.14 1.70 -54.62
C LYS A 444 8.99 2.46 -55.26
N ASN A 445 7.80 1.88 -55.24
CA ASN A 445 6.62 2.43 -55.89
C ASN A 445 5.76 3.29 -54.96
N LYS A 446 6.24 3.59 -53.74
CA LYS A 446 5.47 4.34 -52.75
C LYS A 446 5.43 5.83 -53.13
N PRO A 447 4.25 6.42 -53.43
CA PRO A 447 4.17 7.80 -53.86
C PRO A 447 4.57 8.77 -52.75
N GLY A 448 5.44 9.74 -53.07
CA GLY A 448 5.83 10.81 -52.16
C GLY A 448 6.78 10.41 -51.04
N LEU A 449 7.34 9.20 -51.06
CA LEU A 449 8.35 8.75 -50.10
C LEU A 449 9.73 9.33 -50.46
N ASP A 450 10.32 10.09 -49.55
CA ASP A 450 11.75 10.44 -49.57
C ASP A 450 12.54 9.31 -48.89
N MET A 451 13.26 8.52 -49.70
CA MET A 451 14.07 7.41 -49.23
C MET A 451 15.55 7.70 -49.42
N ARG A 452 16.33 7.51 -48.34
CA ARG A 452 17.79 7.49 -48.38
C ARG A 452 18.28 6.11 -47.97
N ASP A 453 18.89 5.39 -48.90
CA ASP A 453 19.43 4.06 -48.66
C ASP A 453 20.89 3.94 -49.10
N LEU A 454 21.45 2.74 -48.99
CA LEU A 454 22.82 2.40 -49.38
C LEU A 454 23.01 2.26 -50.90
N PHE A 455 21.93 2.24 -51.69
CA PHE A 455 21.96 1.89 -53.10
C PHE A 455 21.97 3.09 -54.05
N ASN A 456 21.93 4.31 -53.53
CA ASN A 456 22.15 5.52 -54.32
C ASN A 456 23.65 5.77 -54.59
N ALA A 457 24.25 4.88 -55.38
CA ALA A 457 25.43 5.14 -56.20
C ALA A 457 25.55 4.09 -57.33
N GLN A 458 24.67 4.19 -58.33
CA GLN A 458 25.00 3.83 -59.71
C GLN A 458 24.22 4.68 -60.70
#